data_AF-A0A8J8DQT7-F1
#
_entry.id   AF-A0A8J8DQT7-F1
#
_cell.length_a   1.000
_cell.length_b   1.000
_cell.length_c   1.000
_cell.angle_alpha   90.00
_cell.angle_beta   90.00
_cell.angle_gamma   90.00
#
_symmetry.space_group_name_H-M   'P 1'
#
loop_
_entity.id
_entity.type
_entity.pdbx_description
1 polymer ?
#
loop_
_entity_poly.entity_id
_entity_poly.type
_entity_poly.pdbx_seq_one_letter_code
_entity_poly.pdbx_strand_id
1 'polypeptide(L)'
;MGGLFKNDYITKEQPLSTQEIIQKGIDKETLDKLLERIKEGDLPTKIRTLQILNEKVKLTDIEQRKEFLEKGLEILLENLFDENQRIQELTLKVLESLIKGISLSVNASLKIFETISIPRILEDDFVFLQLVNTFKALKFINPHPSILKCLTEMTLSRDDRVRALGTWGLWRFLNSTRDIRSTEILEGILSKIPSLLESDDETVVEVTLELIKEIATRYQDSGEIIRRSFAWMKAMQEVRKSGSWLIKSELEKTIKYLTELVRNYYRMNINETFKVLEELIHEERYEDAITLAGIIDNEDILKWVSHKIKEIKREKKAEIETLPRVVGGPKYFSIPPDLKDKTIYIPSLSSLALRKKTVKNDENANTQFELSKMKKELTNLMTKLRSSDHAEIIDGLWELYELSNEISSQNVEEFKLFVPELLRILSSTDNEWVVDKTAKILAKILSILPNSQEYINNIAKFLFLEDKHRMRALIFFKYYLKNRWDESAWELILKYLPRLLTKKKTAIWTLGIMEIIIDTIPPEETERLWELMTILEDLHSKVPEIVERRTKILIEEINKKLKDQRNIRINVKSE
;
A
#
# COMPACT_ATOMS: atom_id res chain seq x y z
N MET A 1 89.89 13.64 -12.59
CA MET A 1 88.95 14.45 -11.79
C MET A 1 87.95 15.07 -12.77
N GLY A 2 86.63 14.87 -12.72
CA GLY A 2 85.75 14.11 -11.83
C GLY A 2 84.44 13.80 -12.58
N GLY A 3 83.82 12.66 -12.22
CA GLY A 3 82.52 12.18 -12.72
C GLY A 3 81.34 13.02 -12.19
N LEU A 4 80.23 13.12 -12.92
CA LEU A 4 79.11 12.17 -13.00
C LEU A 4 78.26 12.07 -11.72
N PHE A 5 77.06 12.66 -11.81
CA PHE A 5 75.78 12.37 -11.12
C PHE A 5 75.69 12.46 -9.58
N LYS A 6 74.78 13.33 -9.09
CA LYS A 6 73.44 12.90 -8.61
C LYS A 6 72.55 14.11 -8.29
N ASN A 7 71.41 14.15 -8.97
CA ASN A 7 70.24 14.96 -8.63
C ASN A 7 69.55 14.32 -7.42
N ASP A 8 69.46 15.03 -6.30
CA ASP A 8 68.52 14.73 -5.23
C ASP A 8 67.13 15.26 -5.65
N TYR A 9 66.37 14.40 -6.33
CA TYR A 9 64.92 14.58 -6.42
C TYR A 9 64.32 14.19 -5.07
N ILE A 10 63.86 15.20 -4.33
CA ILE A 10 62.86 15.04 -3.28
C ILE A 10 61.63 14.43 -3.95
N THR A 11 61.46 13.11 -3.78
CA THR A 11 60.26 12.38 -4.15
C THR A 11 59.10 12.93 -3.32
N LYS A 12 58.26 13.75 -3.97
CA LYS A 12 56.86 13.92 -3.57
C LYS A 12 56.24 12.53 -3.54
N GLU A 13 55.88 12.05 -2.36
CA GLU A 13 55.05 10.87 -2.20
C GLU A 13 53.79 11.05 -3.07
N GLN A 14 53.70 10.25 -4.12
CA GLN A 14 52.51 10.19 -4.95
C GLN A 14 51.36 9.62 -4.09
N PRO A 15 50.14 10.15 -4.19
CA PRO A 15 48.98 9.50 -3.59
C PRO A 15 48.81 8.13 -4.24
N LEU A 16 48.93 7.07 -3.43
CA LEU A 16 48.69 5.68 -3.84
C LEU A 16 47.36 5.60 -4.59
N SER A 17 47.39 5.00 -5.77
CA SER A 17 46.23 4.90 -6.65
C SER A 17 45.13 4.05 -5.99
N THR A 18 43.86 4.41 -6.19
CA THR A 18 42.69 3.70 -5.67
C THR A 18 42.70 2.21 -6.04
N GLN A 19 43.41 1.81 -7.10
CA GLN A 19 43.50 0.44 -7.58
C GLN A 19 44.53 -0.42 -6.82
N GLU A 20 45.65 0.14 -6.35
CA GLU A 20 46.67 -0.60 -5.60
C GLU A 20 46.22 -0.94 -4.18
N ILE A 21 45.40 -0.07 -3.59
CA ILE A 21 44.82 -0.33 -2.26
C ILE A 21 43.82 -1.48 -2.34
N ILE A 22 43.06 -1.64 -3.43
CA ILE A 22 41.97 -2.64 -3.54
C ILE A 22 42.47 -4.10 -3.43
N GLN A 23 43.71 -4.43 -3.83
CA GLN A 23 44.20 -5.81 -3.91
C GLN A 23 44.84 -6.40 -2.64
N LYS A 24 45.19 -5.60 -1.62
CA LYS A 24 45.66 -6.10 -0.32
C LYS A 24 44.54 -6.02 0.72
N GLY A 25 44.39 -7.04 1.56
CA GLY A 25 43.54 -6.97 2.75
C GLY A 25 43.90 -5.74 3.60
N ILE A 26 42.93 -5.17 4.32
CA ILE A 26 43.23 -4.08 5.26
C ILE A 26 43.97 -4.70 6.44
N ASP A 27 45.25 -4.36 6.60
CA ASP A 27 45.95 -4.60 7.85
C ASP A 27 45.53 -3.60 8.92
N LYS A 28 45.85 -3.92 10.18
CA LYS A 28 45.50 -3.10 11.34
C LYS A 28 46.02 -1.65 11.22
N GLU A 29 47.23 -1.48 10.69
CA GLU A 29 47.83 -0.15 10.51
C GLU A 29 47.09 0.70 9.48
N THR A 30 46.63 0.08 8.39
CA THR A 30 45.81 0.74 7.37
C THR A 30 44.45 1.13 7.94
N LEU A 31 43.82 0.27 8.74
CA LEU A 31 42.57 0.61 9.42
C LEU A 31 42.73 1.82 10.34
N ASP A 32 43.75 1.81 11.20
CA ASP A 32 43.97 2.89 12.17
C ASP A 32 44.19 4.23 11.45
N LYS A 33 44.97 4.23 10.35
CA LYS A 33 45.16 5.41 9.48
C LYS A 33 43.87 5.89 8.81
N LEU A 34 42.99 4.98 8.38
CA LEU A 34 41.70 5.35 7.79
C LEU A 34 40.77 5.94 8.86
N LEU A 35 40.73 5.36 10.06
CA LEU A 35 39.92 5.87 11.18
C LEU A 35 40.38 7.26 11.63
N GLU A 36 41.69 7.49 11.72
CA GLU A 36 42.27 8.80 12.04
C GLU A 36 41.86 9.87 10.99
N ARG A 37 41.95 9.52 9.70
CA ARG A 37 41.52 10.41 8.60
C ARG A 37 40.02 10.70 8.59
N ILE A 38 39.19 9.76 9.04
CA ILE A 38 37.74 9.96 9.21
C ILE A 38 37.48 10.95 10.35
N LYS A 39 38.25 10.86 11.44
CA LYS A 39 38.11 11.71 12.61
C LYS A 39 38.59 13.15 12.37
N GLU A 40 39.80 13.29 11.84
CA GLU A 40 40.54 14.58 11.81
C GLU A 40 40.71 15.17 10.40
N GLY A 41 40.33 14.43 9.35
CA GLY A 41 40.45 14.89 7.97
C GLY A 41 39.52 16.06 7.62
N ASP A 42 39.89 16.80 6.59
CA ASP A 42 38.99 17.77 5.95
C ASP A 42 37.81 17.06 5.25
N LEU A 43 36.76 17.79 4.91
CA LEU A 43 35.54 17.21 4.33
C LEU A 43 35.80 16.29 3.11
N PRO A 44 36.61 16.69 2.10
CA PRO A 44 36.96 15.81 0.99
C PRO A 44 37.71 14.55 1.42
N THR A 45 38.63 14.66 2.39
CA THR A 45 39.37 13.50 2.92
C THR A 45 38.43 12.56 3.66
N LYS A 46 37.54 13.06 4.52
CA LYS A 46 36.55 12.23 5.22
C LYS A 46 35.67 11.46 4.25
N ILE A 47 35.10 12.14 3.25
CA ILE A 47 34.24 11.51 2.22
C ILE A 47 35.00 10.40 1.48
N ARG A 48 36.19 10.69 0.97
CA ARG A 48 37.00 9.68 0.25
C ARG A 48 37.38 8.50 1.15
N THR A 49 37.72 8.79 2.40
CA THR A 49 38.14 7.76 3.36
C THR A 49 36.98 6.84 3.73
N LEU A 50 35.78 7.39 3.96
CA LEU A 50 34.56 6.59 4.19
C LEU A 50 34.19 5.74 2.97
N GLN A 51 34.34 6.26 1.75
CA GLN A 51 34.12 5.49 0.52
C GLN A 51 35.09 4.32 0.40
N ILE A 52 36.38 4.56 0.63
CA ILE A 52 37.41 3.52 0.62
C ILE A 52 37.10 2.46 1.68
N LEU A 53 36.77 2.89 2.91
CA LEU A 53 36.44 1.99 4.00
C LEU A 53 35.22 1.12 3.66
N ASN A 54 34.16 1.70 3.10
CA ASN A 54 32.95 0.97 2.72
C ASN A 54 33.22 -0.13 1.69
N GLU A 55 33.94 0.18 0.61
CA GLU A 55 34.27 -0.80 -0.43
C GLU A 55 35.17 -1.92 0.11
N LYS A 56 36.04 -1.58 1.06
CA LYS A 56 36.90 -2.57 1.70
C LYS A 56 36.16 -3.49 2.66
N VAL A 57 35.31 -2.94 3.52
CA VAL A 57 34.50 -3.72 4.47
C VAL A 57 33.68 -4.78 3.73
N LYS A 58 33.11 -4.47 2.56
CA LYS A 58 32.34 -5.44 1.76
C LYS A 58 33.14 -6.67 1.30
N LEU A 59 34.46 -6.54 1.14
CA LEU A 59 35.36 -7.60 0.67
C LEU A 59 36.05 -8.34 1.83
N THR A 60 35.76 -7.93 3.07
CA THR A 60 36.45 -8.38 4.27
C THR A 60 35.69 -9.53 4.96
N ASP A 61 36.42 -10.50 5.54
CA ASP A 61 35.81 -11.61 6.27
C ASP A 61 35.12 -11.15 7.57
N ILE A 62 34.37 -12.06 8.21
CA ILE A 62 33.57 -11.75 9.41
C ILE A 62 34.45 -11.37 10.60
N GLU A 63 35.60 -12.01 10.80
CA GLU A 63 36.45 -11.76 11.98
C GLU A 63 37.16 -10.41 11.87
N GLN A 64 37.68 -10.08 10.69
CA GLN A 64 38.26 -8.76 10.42
C GLN A 64 37.22 -7.64 10.56
N ARG A 65 35.99 -7.84 10.07
CA ARG A 65 34.91 -6.84 10.25
C ARG A 65 34.51 -6.65 11.71
N LYS A 66 34.58 -7.69 12.56
CA LYS A 66 34.38 -7.53 14.02
C LYS A 66 35.47 -6.65 14.62
N GLU A 67 36.74 -6.88 14.27
CA GLU A 67 37.85 -6.05 14.75
C GLU A 67 37.67 -4.58 14.31
N PHE A 68 37.20 -4.36 13.09
CA PHE A 68 36.95 -3.01 12.58
C PHE A 68 35.83 -2.32 13.32
N LEU A 69 34.76 -3.06 13.63
CA LEU A 69 33.66 -2.54 14.42
C LEU A 69 34.12 -2.19 15.84
N GLU A 70 34.90 -3.05 16.50
CA GLU A 70 35.38 -2.80 17.87
C GLU A 70 36.22 -1.53 17.98
N LYS A 71 37.03 -1.20 16.98
CA LYS A 71 37.88 0.00 16.98
C LYS A 71 37.21 1.23 16.39
N GLY A 72 36.41 1.06 15.34
CA GLY A 72 35.86 2.14 14.55
C GLY A 72 34.48 2.62 14.99
N LEU A 73 33.77 1.85 15.83
CA LEU A 73 32.36 2.15 16.13
C LEU A 73 32.15 3.54 16.70
N GLU A 74 32.97 3.99 17.66
CA GLU A 74 32.80 5.32 18.27
C GLU A 74 32.99 6.43 17.23
N ILE A 75 34.05 6.35 16.43
CA ILE A 75 34.33 7.32 15.37
C ILE A 75 33.18 7.34 14.35
N LEU A 76 32.64 6.18 13.97
CA LEU A 76 31.50 6.12 13.06
C LEU A 76 30.24 6.73 13.69
N LEU A 77 29.94 6.41 14.94
CA LEU A 77 28.78 6.98 15.63
C LEU A 77 28.88 8.51 15.79
N GLU A 78 30.08 9.03 16.06
CA GLU A 78 30.33 10.49 16.09
C GLU A 78 30.03 11.17 14.75
N ASN A 79 30.37 10.53 13.63
CA ASN A 79 30.11 11.07 12.29
C ASN A 79 28.62 11.09 11.89
N LEU A 80 27.72 10.43 12.66
CA LEU A 80 26.28 10.58 12.46
C LEU A 80 25.75 11.96 12.87
N PHE A 81 26.54 12.73 13.64
CA PHE A 81 26.20 14.09 14.04
C PHE A 81 26.88 15.17 13.16
N ASP A 82 27.61 14.76 12.12
CA ASP A 82 28.26 15.69 11.20
C ASP A 82 27.20 16.52 10.47
N GLU A 83 27.44 17.83 10.27
CA GLU A 83 26.50 18.71 9.57
C GLU A 83 26.35 18.34 8.08
N ASN A 84 27.34 17.64 7.53
CA ASN A 84 27.31 17.20 6.15
C ASN A 84 26.55 15.87 6.00
N GLN A 85 25.36 15.94 5.37
CA GLN A 85 24.53 14.77 5.09
C GLN A 85 25.32 13.64 4.40
N ARG A 86 26.24 13.96 3.48
CA ARG A 86 27.03 12.94 2.77
C ARG A 86 27.94 12.14 3.70
N ILE A 87 28.45 12.74 4.77
CA ILE A 87 29.22 12.04 5.81
C ILE A 87 28.32 11.09 6.57
N GLN A 88 27.12 11.53 6.99
CA GLN A 88 26.15 10.69 7.67
C GLN A 88 25.77 9.47 6.81
N GLU A 89 25.42 9.68 5.54
CA GLU A 89 25.06 8.62 4.60
C GLU A 89 26.16 7.57 4.43
N LEU A 90 27.40 8.01 4.20
CA LEU A 90 28.53 7.11 3.98
C LEU A 90 28.88 6.36 5.25
N THR A 91 28.80 7.02 6.40
CA THR A 91 28.97 6.41 7.72
C THR A 91 27.96 5.29 7.95
N LEU A 92 26.69 5.52 7.63
CA LEU A 92 25.64 4.50 7.75
C LEU A 92 25.86 3.31 6.80
N LYS A 93 26.35 3.55 5.58
CA LYS A 93 26.71 2.46 4.65
C LYS A 93 27.88 1.62 5.16
N VAL A 94 28.88 2.26 5.76
CA VAL A 94 29.99 1.57 6.41
C VAL A 94 29.47 0.75 7.58
N LEU A 95 28.65 1.35 8.46
CA LEU A 95 28.04 0.65 9.61
C LEU A 95 27.21 -0.55 9.15
N GLU A 96 26.31 -0.39 8.17
CA GLU A 96 25.52 -1.49 7.60
C GLU A 96 26.42 -2.63 7.11
N SER A 97 27.46 -2.30 6.34
CA SER A 97 28.41 -3.29 5.78
C SER A 97 29.21 -4.00 6.87
N LEU A 98 29.55 -3.29 7.96
CA LEU A 98 30.23 -3.86 9.12
C LEU A 98 29.32 -4.82 9.86
N ILE A 99 28.09 -4.44 10.18
CA ILE A 99 27.20 -5.27 11.02
C ILE A 99 26.57 -6.44 10.26
N LYS A 100 26.48 -6.37 8.92
CA LYS A 100 25.74 -7.36 8.12
C LYS A 100 26.29 -8.76 8.31
N GLY A 101 25.48 -9.63 8.92
CA GLY A 101 25.84 -11.03 9.18
C GLY A 101 26.74 -11.23 10.41
N ILE A 102 27.00 -10.18 11.19
CA ILE A 102 27.78 -10.22 12.43
C ILE A 102 26.82 -10.17 13.62
N SER A 103 27.10 -10.97 14.65
CA SER A 103 26.46 -10.78 15.94
C SER A 103 27.20 -9.72 16.73
N LEU A 104 26.49 -8.66 17.05
CA LEU A 104 27.03 -7.57 17.85
C LEU A 104 27.21 -8.01 19.31
N SER A 105 28.25 -7.47 19.95
CA SER A 105 28.38 -7.54 21.41
C SER A 105 27.31 -6.64 22.05
N VAL A 106 26.95 -6.95 23.31
CA VAL A 106 25.94 -6.16 24.05
C VAL A 106 26.31 -4.68 24.09
N ASN A 107 27.57 -4.37 24.37
CA ASN A 107 28.06 -2.99 24.44
C ASN A 107 27.98 -2.28 23.07
N ALA A 108 28.38 -2.95 22.00
CA ALA A 108 28.29 -2.38 20.65
C ALA A 108 26.83 -2.11 20.24
N SER A 109 25.92 -3.05 20.52
CA SER A 109 24.48 -2.87 20.29
C SER A 109 23.92 -1.68 21.06
N LEU A 110 24.22 -1.58 22.36
CA LEU A 110 23.74 -0.48 23.19
C LEU A 110 24.23 0.88 22.68
N LYS A 111 25.52 1.02 22.38
CA LYS A 111 26.08 2.26 21.81
C LYS A 111 25.38 2.68 20.51
N ILE A 112 25.10 1.73 19.63
CA ILE A 112 24.38 1.97 18.37
C ILE A 112 22.96 2.46 18.67
N PHE A 113 22.20 1.75 19.51
CA PHE A 113 20.81 2.11 19.80
C PHE A 113 20.67 3.42 20.58
N GLU A 114 21.52 3.66 21.58
CA GLU A 114 21.56 4.90 22.34
C GLU A 114 21.86 6.09 21.42
N THR A 115 22.83 5.96 20.51
CA THR A 115 23.16 7.02 19.55
C THR A 115 21.99 7.29 18.60
N ILE A 116 21.44 6.25 17.97
CA ILE A 116 20.37 6.38 16.97
C ILE A 116 19.03 6.82 17.60
N SER A 117 18.85 6.61 18.91
CA SER A 117 17.68 7.09 19.64
C SER A 117 17.59 8.62 19.74
N ILE A 118 18.64 9.35 19.34
CA ILE A 118 18.67 10.81 19.34
C ILE A 118 17.90 11.34 18.11
N PRO A 119 16.76 12.03 18.29
CA PRO A 119 15.88 12.44 17.18
C PRO A 119 16.56 13.25 16.08
N ARG A 120 17.54 14.09 16.44
CA ARG A 120 18.31 14.92 15.50
C ARG A 120 18.95 14.11 14.37
N ILE A 121 19.39 12.88 14.63
CA ILE A 121 19.97 12.01 13.60
C ILE A 121 18.90 11.57 12.59
N LEU A 122 17.66 11.43 13.06
CA LEU A 122 16.56 10.87 12.29
C LEU A 122 15.78 11.93 11.51
N GLU A 123 16.11 13.23 11.59
CA GLU A 123 15.37 14.30 10.91
C GLU A 123 15.34 14.14 9.37
N ASP A 124 16.37 13.53 8.80
CA ASP A 124 16.46 13.27 7.36
C ASP A 124 15.88 11.91 6.97
N ASP A 125 14.98 11.91 5.96
CA ASP A 125 14.27 10.70 5.51
C ASP A 125 15.24 9.64 4.98
N PHE A 126 16.28 10.05 4.27
CA PHE A 126 17.25 9.11 3.70
C PHE A 126 18.07 8.44 4.80
N VAL A 127 18.55 9.21 5.78
CA VAL A 127 19.24 8.70 6.97
C VAL A 127 18.34 7.73 7.74
N PHE A 128 17.08 8.10 7.98
CA PHE A 128 16.12 7.25 8.67
C PHE A 128 15.87 5.92 7.93
N LEU A 129 15.63 5.94 6.62
CA LEU A 129 15.44 4.72 5.81
C LEU A 129 16.69 3.84 5.78
N GLN A 130 17.88 4.45 5.72
CA GLN A 130 19.15 3.72 5.76
C GLN A 130 19.37 3.05 7.12
N LEU A 131 18.96 3.71 8.21
CA LEU A 131 18.97 3.13 9.55
C LEU A 131 17.97 1.98 9.70
N VAL A 132 16.79 2.08 9.10
CA VAL A 132 15.84 0.95 9.03
C VAL A 132 16.48 -0.26 8.34
N ASN A 133 17.19 -0.07 7.22
CA ASN A 133 17.92 -1.16 6.55
C ASN A 133 19.05 -1.74 7.42
N THR A 134 19.74 -0.88 8.17
CA THR A 134 20.74 -1.27 9.16
C THR A 134 20.11 -2.16 10.24
N PHE A 135 18.94 -1.78 10.77
CA PHE A 135 18.19 -2.59 11.73
C PHE A 135 17.76 -3.93 11.14
N LYS A 136 17.33 -3.97 9.88
CA LYS A 136 16.99 -5.23 9.19
C LYS A 136 18.16 -6.21 9.10
N ALA A 137 19.39 -5.70 9.03
CA ALA A 137 20.59 -6.50 8.96
C ALA A 137 21.04 -7.06 10.32
N LEU A 138 20.49 -6.58 11.44
CA LEU A 138 20.88 -7.00 12.78
C LEU A 138 20.54 -8.47 13.05
N LYS A 139 21.48 -9.15 13.70
CA LYS A 139 21.30 -10.50 14.25
C LYS A 139 21.75 -10.51 15.71
N PHE A 140 20.92 -11.05 16.59
CA PHE A 140 21.30 -11.26 17.98
C PHE A 140 21.55 -12.76 18.19
N ILE A 141 22.77 -13.17 18.52
CA ILE A 141 23.03 -14.59 18.84
C ILE A 141 22.63 -14.90 20.29
N ASN A 142 22.83 -13.95 21.21
CA ASN A 142 22.47 -14.07 22.62
C ASN A 142 21.65 -12.84 23.04
N PRO A 143 20.31 -12.94 23.08
CA PRO A 143 19.44 -11.83 23.48
C PRO A 143 19.73 -11.41 24.92
N HIS A 144 20.20 -10.18 25.13
CA HIS A 144 20.55 -9.65 26.46
C HIS A 144 19.44 -8.73 27.01
N PRO A 145 19.06 -8.84 28.30
CA PRO A 145 18.00 -8.02 28.89
C PRO A 145 18.19 -6.50 28.73
N SER A 146 19.43 -6.00 28.79
CA SER A 146 19.72 -4.58 28.57
C SER A 146 19.37 -4.10 27.16
N ILE A 147 19.55 -4.96 26.14
CA ILE A 147 19.17 -4.64 24.76
C ILE A 147 17.65 -4.56 24.66
N LEU A 148 16.94 -5.55 25.23
CA LEU A 148 15.48 -5.54 25.28
C LEU A 148 14.95 -4.27 25.97
N LYS A 149 15.54 -3.89 27.11
CA LYS A 149 15.18 -2.66 27.83
C LYS A 149 15.36 -1.42 26.96
N CYS A 150 16.54 -1.25 26.34
CA CYS A 150 16.83 -0.11 25.46
C CYS A 150 15.85 -0.02 24.28
N LEU A 151 15.62 -1.14 23.58
CA LEU A 151 14.67 -1.19 22.46
C LEU A 151 13.23 -0.90 22.91
N THR A 152 12.84 -1.40 24.09
CA THR A 152 11.52 -1.10 24.68
C THR A 152 11.38 0.40 24.97
N GLU A 153 12.41 1.03 25.56
CA GLU A 153 12.44 2.48 25.81
C GLU A 153 12.31 3.28 24.51
N MET A 154 12.98 2.85 23.42
CA MET A 154 12.81 3.46 22.10
C MET A 154 11.36 3.40 21.60
N THR A 155 10.65 2.28 21.80
CA THR A 155 9.22 2.18 21.41
C THR A 155 8.27 3.09 22.20
N LEU A 156 8.74 3.64 23.32
CA LEU A 156 8.01 4.57 24.17
C LEU A 156 8.41 6.03 23.92
N SER A 157 9.31 6.30 22.97
CA SER A 157 9.71 7.65 22.59
C SER A 157 8.50 8.49 22.14
N ARG A 158 8.61 9.81 22.27
CA ARG A 158 7.64 10.75 21.68
C ARG A 158 7.88 10.97 20.19
N ASP A 159 9.06 10.62 19.71
CA ASP A 159 9.44 10.73 18.31
C ASP A 159 9.06 9.47 17.54
N ASP A 160 8.30 9.63 16.47
CA ASP A 160 7.73 8.53 15.68
C ASP A 160 8.79 7.71 14.95
N ARG A 161 9.88 8.34 14.50
CA ARG A 161 11.00 7.66 13.85
C ARG A 161 11.77 6.81 14.86
N VAL A 162 12.00 7.32 16.07
CA VAL A 162 12.60 6.53 17.16
C VAL A 162 11.69 5.36 17.55
N ARG A 163 10.37 5.59 17.66
CA ARG A 163 9.41 4.51 17.96
C ARG A 163 9.43 3.42 16.88
N ALA A 164 9.46 3.81 15.61
CA ALA A 164 9.52 2.89 14.48
C ALA A 164 10.80 2.04 14.49
N LEU A 165 11.98 2.66 14.70
CA LEU A 165 13.25 1.93 14.82
C LEU A 165 13.28 1.00 16.02
N GLY A 166 12.79 1.46 17.18
CA GLY A 166 12.66 0.62 18.37
C GLY A 166 11.80 -0.62 18.11
N THR A 167 10.70 -0.44 17.35
CA THR A 167 9.76 -1.52 17.01
C THR A 167 10.39 -2.51 16.04
N TRP A 168 11.13 -2.03 15.04
CA TRP A 168 11.98 -2.86 14.16
C TRP A 168 13.06 -3.61 14.94
N GLY A 169 13.70 -2.97 15.91
CA GLY A 169 14.72 -3.59 16.75
C GLY A 169 14.14 -4.71 17.60
N LEU A 170 12.99 -4.47 18.24
CA LEU A 170 12.26 -5.52 18.98
C LEU A 170 11.87 -6.69 18.07
N TRP A 171 11.42 -6.41 16.84
CA TRP A 171 11.12 -7.46 15.86
C TRP A 171 12.35 -8.33 15.53
N ARG A 172 13.52 -7.72 15.36
CA ARG A 172 14.77 -8.46 15.12
C ARG A 172 15.26 -9.21 16.36
N PHE A 173 15.08 -8.63 17.54
CA PHE A 173 15.34 -9.28 18.83
C PHE A 173 14.47 -10.53 19.00
N LEU A 174 13.17 -10.41 18.80
CA LEU A 174 12.20 -11.52 18.85
C LEU A 174 12.62 -12.65 17.90
N ASN A 175 12.87 -12.32 16.62
CA ASN A 175 13.26 -13.31 15.61
C ASN A 175 14.56 -14.05 15.93
N SER A 176 15.43 -13.45 16.74
CA SER A 176 16.71 -14.01 17.13
C SER A 176 16.61 -15.00 18.30
N THR A 177 15.61 -14.85 19.16
CA THR A 177 15.46 -15.66 20.40
C THR A 177 15.06 -17.11 20.13
N ARG A 178 14.51 -17.43 18.95
CA ARG A 178 13.87 -18.72 18.60
C ARG A 178 12.78 -19.18 19.59
N ASP A 179 12.41 -18.35 20.57
CA ASP A 179 11.44 -18.69 21.60
C ASP A 179 10.08 -18.09 21.25
N ILE A 180 9.20 -19.00 20.80
CA ILE A 180 7.80 -18.76 20.43
C ILE A 180 6.96 -18.31 21.65
N ARG A 181 7.49 -18.39 22.88
CA ARG A 181 6.80 -18.01 24.12
C ARG A 181 6.91 -16.55 24.51
N SER A 182 7.64 -15.71 23.78
CA SER A 182 7.69 -14.27 24.05
C SER A 182 6.47 -13.53 23.46
N THR A 183 5.28 -14.07 23.74
CA THR A 183 3.99 -13.44 23.38
C THR A 183 3.93 -12.01 23.86
N GLU A 184 4.55 -11.67 25.00
CA GLU A 184 4.64 -10.30 25.50
C GLU A 184 5.44 -9.35 24.61
N ILE A 185 6.57 -9.81 24.02
CA ILE A 185 7.37 -8.97 23.11
C ILE A 185 6.63 -8.79 21.79
N LEU A 186 6.06 -9.87 21.26
CA LEU A 186 5.24 -9.81 20.05
C LEU A 186 4.03 -8.90 20.28
N GLU A 187 3.32 -9.02 21.39
CA GLU A 187 2.22 -8.14 21.76
C GLU A 187 2.68 -6.68 21.87
N GLY A 188 3.83 -6.46 22.51
CA GLY A 188 4.49 -5.16 22.60
C GLY A 188 4.68 -4.53 21.22
N ILE A 189 5.20 -5.28 20.24
CA ILE A 189 5.36 -4.83 18.85
C ILE A 189 4.01 -4.54 18.20
N LEU A 190 3.08 -5.51 18.25
CA LEU A 190 1.79 -5.43 17.56
C LEU A 190 0.93 -4.28 18.10
N SER A 191 1.04 -3.94 19.38
CA SER A 191 0.34 -2.83 20.02
C SER A 191 0.79 -1.44 19.53
N LYS A 192 2.02 -1.32 18.99
CA LYS A 192 2.55 -0.04 18.45
C LYS A 192 2.10 0.24 17.03
N ILE A 193 1.85 -0.80 16.24
CA ILE A 193 1.53 -0.70 14.82
C ILE A 193 0.40 0.31 14.53
N PRO A 194 -0.77 0.29 15.22
CA PRO A 194 -1.84 1.25 14.94
C PRO A 194 -1.38 2.71 15.06
N SER A 195 -0.69 3.05 16.16
CA SER A 195 -0.20 4.43 16.39
C SER A 195 0.91 4.87 15.44
N LEU A 196 1.65 3.93 14.85
CA LEU A 196 2.67 4.24 13.83
C LEU A 196 2.06 4.41 12.44
N LEU A 197 0.95 3.71 12.14
CA LEU A 197 0.17 3.93 10.92
C LEU A 197 -0.52 5.30 10.92
N GLU A 198 -0.87 5.82 12.09
CA GLU A 198 -1.49 7.14 12.29
C GLU A 198 -0.48 8.30 12.35
N SER A 199 0.81 8.04 12.13
CA SER A 199 1.84 9.08 12.13
C SER A 199 1.61 10.10 11.02
N ASP A 200 1.87 11.38 11.33
CA ASP A 200 1.92 12.46 10.32
C ASP A 200 3.15 12.32 9.40
N ASP A 201 4.15 11.52 9.80
CA ASP A 201 5.34 11.23 9.02
C ASP A 201 5.10 10.05 8.08
N GLU A 202 4.95 10.35 6.78
CA GLU A 202 4.66 9.33 5.77
C GLU A 202 5.79 8.28 5.62
N THR A 203 7.03 8.63 5.93
CA THR A 203 8.16 7.69 5.91
C THR A 203 8.05 6.70 7.06
N VAL A 204 7.58 7.15 8.24
CA VAL A 204 7.25 6.24 9.36
C VAL A 204 6.13 5.28 8.97
N VAL A 205 5.08 5.77 8.29
CA VAL A 205 3.99 4.92 7.82
C VAL A 205 4.52 3.88 6.83
N GLU A 206 5.33 4.28 5.84
CA GLU A 206 5.93 3.36 4.85
C GLU A 206 6.75 2.25 5.52
N VAL A 207 7.64 2.61 6.44
CA VAL A 207 8.47 1.69 7.22
C VAL A 207 7.62 0.74 8.08
N THR A 208 6.48 1.22 8.57
CA THR A 208 5.53 0.41 9.34
C THR A 208 4.79 -0.59 8.45
N LEU A 209 4.39 -0.19 7.23
CA LEU A 209 3.78 -1.11 6.26
C LEU A 209 4.72 -2.26 5.89
N GLU A 210 6.01 -1.98 5.75
CA GLU A 210 7.01 -3.02 5.51
C GLU A 210 7.12 -4.00 6.70
N LEU A 211 7.14 -3.48 7.93
CA LEU A 211 7.15 -4.33 9.13
C LEU A 211 5.90 -5.24 9.19
N ILE A 212 4.73 -4.68 8.90
CA ILE A 212 3.47 -5.44 8.84
C ILE A 212 3.57 -6.59 7.82
N LYS A 213 4.08 -6.33 6.61
CA LYS A 213 4.28 -7.37 5.59
C LYS A 213 5.20 -8.47 6.12
N GLU A 214 6.29 -8.11 6.79
CA GLU A 214 7.25 -9.08 7.32
C GLU A 214 6.64 -9.96 8.44
N ILE A 215 5.90 -9.35 9.37
CA ILE A 215 5.20 -10.05 10.44
C ILE A 215 4.14 -11.00 9.84
N ALA A 216 3.31 -10.48 8.94
CA ALA A 216 2.23 -11.25 8.32
C ALA A 216 2.77 -12.43 7.49
N THR A 217 3.86 -12.22 6.74
CA THR A 217 4.54 -13.30 6.00
C THR A 217 5.01 -14.40 6.94
N ARG A 218 5.65 -14.03 8.06
CA ARG A 218 6.24 -15.01 8.99
C ARG A 218 5.19 -15.82 9.73
N TYR A 219 4.06 -15.20 10.06
CA TYR A 219 2.99 -15.81 10.85
C TYR A 219 1.70 -16.01 10.03
N GLN A 220 1.84 -16.32 8.74
CA GLN A 220 0.72 -16.51 7.83
C GLN A 220 -0.24 -17.65 8.22
N ASP A 221 0.22 -18.59 9.05
CA ASP A 221 -0.58 -19.71 9.57
C ASP A 221 -1.15 -19.44 10.98
N SER A 222 -0.94 -18.24 11.54
CA SER A 222 -1.41 -17.88 12.87
C SER A 222 -2.73 -17.13 12.81
N GLY A 223 -3.83 -17.75 13.25
CA GLY A 223 -5.16 -17.13 13.28
C GLY A 223 -5.20 -15.78 14.01
N GLU A 224 -4.39 -15.60 15.06
CA GLU A 224 -4.25 -14.32 15.76
C GLU A 224 -3.66 -13.21 14.88
N ILE A 225 -2.58 -13.50 14.15
CA ILE A 225 -1.97 -12.52 13.23
C ILE A 225 -2.88 -12.25 12.03
N ILE A 226 -3.65 -13.24 11.58
CA ILE A 226 -4.66 -13.07 10.54
C ILE A 226 -5.79 -12.15 11.01
N ARG A 227 -6.31 -12.34 12.23
CA ARG A 227 -7.30 -11.45 12.84
C ARG A 227 -6.77 -10.01 12.96
N ARG A 228 -5.51 -9.84 13.36
CA ARG A 228 -4.87 -8.50 13.42
C ARG A 228 -4.62 -7.89 12.05
N SER A 229 -4.26 -8.70 11.06
CA SER A 229 -4.08 -8.24 9.68
C SER A 229 -5.37 -7.61 9.14
N PHE A 230 -6.52 -8.20 9.45
CA PHE A 230 -7.83 -7.62 9.13
C PHE A 230 -8.05 -6.27 9.84
N ALA A 231 -7.70 -6.15 11.12
CA ALA A 231 -7.79 -4.87 11.84
C ALA A 231 -6.83 -3.80 11.27
N TRP A 232 -5.60 -4.17 10.92
CA TRP A 232 -4.64 -3.26 10.29
C TRP A 232 -5.11 -2.77 8.93
N MET A 233 -5.74 -3.64 8.12
CA MET A 233 -6.33 -3.21 6.83
C MET A 233 -7.35 -2.09 7.01
N LYS A 234 -8.16 -2.13 8.08
CA LYS A 234 -9.11 -1.07 8.42
C LYS A 234 -8.40 0.23 8.80
N ALA A 235 -7.38 0.16 9.66
CA ALA A 235 -6.57 1.33 10.00
C ALA A 235 -5.89 1.94 8.75
N MET A 236 -5.33 1.10 7.88
CA MET A 236 -4.74 1.53 6.60
C MET A 236 -5.76 2.21 5.68
N GLN A 237 -7.02 1.75 5.66
CA GLN A 237 -8.08 2.39 4.87
C GLN A 237 -8.42 3.79 5.40
N GLU A 238 -8.35 4.02 6.71
CA GLU A 238 -8.55 5.35 7.30
C GLU A 238 -7.39 6.29 6.96
N VAL A 239 -6.14 5.84 7.15
CA VAL A 239 -4.94 6.61 6.77
C VAL A 239 -4.92 6.94 5.28
N ARG A 240 -5.41 6.02 4.45
CA ARG A 240 -5.54 6.23 2.99
C ARG A 240 -6.45 7.42 2.66
N LYS A 241 -7.37 7.85 3.51
CA LYS A 241 -8.26 9.00 3.20
C LYS A 241 -7.46 10.32 3.19
N SER A 242 -6.55 10.50 4.15
CA SER A 242 -5.81 11.75 4.37
C SER A 242 -4.39 11.76 3.77
N GLY A 243 -3.76 10.61 3.54
CA GLY A 243 -2.35 10.54 3.10
C GLY A 243 -2.07 11.04 1.66
N SER A 244 -0.79 11.29 1.36
CA SER A 244 -0.30 11.58 0.01
C SER A 244 -0.54 10.42 -0.96
N TRP A 245 -0.34 10.67 -2.25
CA TRP A 245 -0.51 9.63 -3.28
C TRP A 245 0.50 8.48 -3.12
N LEU A 246 1.72 8.77 -2.67
CA LEU A 246 2.80 7.77 -2.54
C LEU A 246 2.41 6.78 -1.44
N ILE A 247 2.03 7.30 -0.28
CA ILE A 247 1.59 6.46 0.82
C ILE A 247 0.28 5.74 0.50
N LYS A 248 -0.66 6.38 -0.23
CA LYS A 248 -1.89 5.73 -0.73
C LYS A 248 -1.60 4.51 -1.61
N SER A 249 -0.59 4.60 -2.49
CA SER A 249 -0.18 3.50 -3.36
C SER A 249 0.42 2.34 -2.55
N GLU A 250 1.29 2.64 -1.59
CA GLU A 250 1.88 1.61 -0.72
C GLU A 250 0.86 0.98 0.23
N LEU A 251 -0.07 1.77 0.76
CA LEU A 251 -1.22 1.28 1.53
C LEU A 251 -2.08 0.32 0.68
N GLU A 252 -2.38 0.67 -0.57
CA GLU A 252 -3.18 -0.18 -1.46
C GLU A 252 -2.49 -1.50 -1.79
N LYS A 253 -1.18 -1.47 -2.09
CA LYS A 253 -0.38 -2.69 -2.29
C LYS A 253 -0.38 -3.58 -1.05
N THR A 254 -0.22 -2.97 0.13
CA THR A 254 -0.18 -3.68 1.41
C THR A 254 -1.54 -4.27 1.78
N ILE A 255 -2.62 -3.51 1.62
CA ILE A 255 -4.00 -3.98 1.82
C ILE A 255 -4.28 -5.17 0.89
N LYS A 256 -3.92 -5.08 -0.39
CA LYS A 256 -4.10 -6.18 -1.36
C LYS A 256 -3.33 -7.44 -0.94
N TYR A 257 -2.10 -7.28 -0.48
CA TYR A 257 -1.28 -8.38 0.04
C TYR A 257 -1.94 -9.05 1.25
N LEU A 258 -2.35 -8.28 2.26
CA LEU A 258 -3.02 -8.81 3.44
C LEU A 258 -4.38 -9.43 3.11
N THR A 259 -5.13 -8.87 2.15
CA THR A 259 -6.40 -9.42 1.67
C THR A 259 -6.22 -10.84 1.16
N GLU A 260 -5.20 -11.07 0.33
CA GLU A 260 -4.93 -12.39 -0.24
C GLU A 260 -4.48 -13.38 0.86
N LEU A 261 -3.68 -12.91 1.81
CA LEU A 261 -3.22 -13.71 2.93
C LEU A 261 -4.39 -14.14 3.84
N VAL A 262 -5.25 -13.20 4.23
CA VAL A 262 -6.48 -13.45 5.01
C VAL A 262 -7.42 -14.40 4.28
N ARG A 263 -7.63 -14.18 2.98
CA ARG A 263 -8.46 -15.05 2.13
C ARG A 263 -7.94 -16.49 2.15
N ASN A 264 -6.65 -16.69 1.89
CA ASN A 264 -6.06 -18.02 1.81
C ASN A 264 -6.15 -18.76 3.15
N TYR A 265 -5.87 -18.07 4.26
CA TYR A 265 -5.98 -18.65 5.60
C TYR A 265 -7.40 -19.15 5.91
N TYR A 266 -8.41 -18.28 5.77
CA TYR A 266 -9.78 -18.63 6.13
C TYR A 266 -10.44 -19.60 5.14
N ARG A 267 -10.00 -19.65 3.88
CA ARG A 267 -10.42 -20.71 2.95
C ARG A 267 -9.90 -22.08 3.38
N MET A 268 -8.68 -22.16 3.91
CA MET A 268 -8.08 -23.40 4.39
C MET A 268 -8.57 -23.81 5.79
N ASN A 269 -9.02 -22.86 6.61
CA ASN A 269 -9.44 -23.07 8.00
C ASN A 269 -10.94 -22.77 8.21
N ILE A 270 -11.81 -23.47 7.46
CA ILE A 270 -13.25 -23.16 7.39
C ILE A 270 -13.98 -23.14 8.74
N ASN A 271 -13.60 -24.02 9.69
CA ASN A 271 -14.21 -24.06 11.01
C ASN A 271 -13.89 -22.80 11.84
N GLU A 272 -12.64 -22.33 11.75
CA GLU A 272 -12.23 -21.09 12.39
C GLU A 272 -12.90 -19.88 11.75
N THR A 273 -13.07 -19.90 10.42
CA THR A 273 -13.80 -18.87 9.67
C THR A 273 -15.21 -18.66 10.21
N PHE A 274 -15.99 -19.73 10.37
CA PHE A 274 -17.34 -19.63 10.93
C PHE A 274 -17.32 -19.14 12.38
N LYS A 275 -16.36 -19.61 13.20
CA LYS A 275 -16.21 -19.14 14.57
C LYS A 275 -15.95 -17.62 14.64
N VAL A 276 -15.03 -17.11 13.83
CA VAL A 276 -14.71 -15.67 13.77
C VAL A 276 -15.89 -14.85 13.27
N LEU A 277 -16.57 -15.31 12.22
CA LEU A 277 -17.75 -14.62 11.70
C LEU A 277 -18.88 -14.61 12.73
N GLU A 278 -19.08 -15.71 13.45
CA GLU A 278 -20.05 -15.79 14.53
C GLU A 278 -19.71 -14.84 15.69
N GLU A 279 -18.44 -14.78 16.11
CA GLU A 279 -17.94 -13.81 17.10
C GLU A 279 -18.27 -12.37 16.66
N LEU A 280 -17.92 -11.98 15.43
CA LEU A 280 -18.18 -10.63 14.89
C LEU A 280 -19.68 -10.30 14.85
N ILE A 281 -20.53 -11.25 14.46
CA ILE A 281 -21.98 -11.03 14.38
C ILE A 281 -22.60 -10.88 15.78
N HIS A 282 -22.15 -11.67 16.76
CA HIS A 282 -22.61 -11.56 18.15
C HIS A 282 -22.17 -10.24 18.79
N GLU A 283 -20.96 -9.76 18.48
CA GLU A 283 -20.45 -8.45 18.89
C GLU A 283 -21.10 -7.26 18.14
N GLU A 284 -22.11 -7.50 17.31
CA GLU A 284 -22.78 -6.49 16.46
C GLU A 284 -21.87 -5.81 15.42
N ARG A 285 -20.68 -6.36 15.18
CA ARG A 285 -19.73 -5.87 14.17
C ARG A 285 -20.08 -6.38 12.78
N TYR A 286 -21.31 -6.09 12.35
CA TYR A 286 -21.90 -6.60 11.11
C TYR A 286 -21.11 -6.22 9.86
N GLU A 287 -20.63 -4.97 9.78
CA GLU A 287 -19.80 -4.51 8.66
C GLU A 287 -18.47 -5.26 8.56
N ASP A 288 -17.86 -5.56 9.71
CA ASP A 288 -16.61 -6.32 9.77
C ASP A 288 -16.87 -7.78 9.33
N ALA A 289 -17.99 -8.39 9.74
CA ALA A 289 -18.38 -9.73 9.31
C ALA A 289 -18.66 -9.82 7.80
N ILE A 290 -19.34 -8.82 7.24
CA ILE A 290 -19.62 -8.72 5.79
C ILE A 290 -18.31 -8.52 5.02
N THR A 291 -17.45 -7.62 5.49
CA THR A 291 -16.14 -7.35 4.86
C THR A 291 -15.28 -8.61 4.86
N LEU A 292 -15.20 -9.32 5.98
CA LEU A 292 -14.43 -10.55 6.08
C LEU A 292 -14.98 -11.63 5.14
N ALA A 293 -16.31 -11.82 5.09
CA ALA A 293 -16.95 -12.75 4.16
C ALA A 293 -16.68 -12.38 2.69
N GLY A 294 -16.66 -11.07 2.37
CA GLY A 294 -16.29 -10.57 1.05
C GLY A 294 -14.82 -10.82 0.68
N ILE A 295 -13.90 -10.72 1.64
CA ILE A 295 -12.47 -11.05 1.43
C ILE A 295 -12.30 -12.54 1.12
N ILE A 296 -12.98 -13.40 1.89
CA ILE A 296 -12.96 -14.87 1.70
C ILE A 296 -13.51 -15.25 0.34
N ASP A 297 -14.42 -14.45 -0.22
CA ASP A 297 -14.94 -14.60 -1.58
C ASP A 297 -15.53 -16.01 -1.78
N ASN A 298 -16.48 -16.36 -0.90
CA ASN A 298 -17.21 -17.62 -0.93
C ASN A 298 -18.71 -17.32 -0.78
N GLU A 299 -19.48 -17.69 -1.81
CA GLU A 299 -20.91 -17.37 -1.92
C GLU A 299 -21.75 -18.00 -0.79
N ASP A 300 -21.40 -19.21 -0.34
CA ASP A 300 -22.12 -19.90 0.74
C ASP A 300 -21.89 -19.21 2.09
N ILE A 301 -20.66 -18.75 2.34
CA ILE A 301 -20.32 -18.00 3.55
C ILE A 301 -21.04 -16.65 3.56
N LEU A 302 -21.06 -15.93 2.43
CA LEU A 302 -21.78 -14.66 2.30
C LEU A 302 -23.28 -14.82 2.55
N LYS A 303 -23.90 -15.85 1.96
CA LYS A 303 -25.33 -16.19 2.21
C LYS A 303 -25.57 -16.51 3.68
N TRP A 304 -24.69 -17.29 4.30
CA TRP A 304 -24.77 -17.65 5.71
C TRP A 304 -24.69 -16.41 6.61
N VAL A 305 -23.71 -15.51 6.39
CA VAL A 305 -23.55 -14.25 7.15
C VAL A 305 -24.80 -13.37 7.01
N SER A 306 -25.31 -13.19 5.78
CA SER A 306 -26.52 -12.39 5.54
C SER A 306 -27.74 -12.97 6.26
N HIS A 307 -27.90 -14.29 6.25
CA HIS A 307 -28.99 -14.97 6.95
C HIS A 307 -28.85 -14.81 8.47
N LYS A 308 -27.64 -15.05 9.02
CA LYS A 308 -27.38 -15.00 10.46
C LYS A 308 -27.57 -13.59 11.04
N ILE A 309 -27.15 -12.56 10.32
CA ILE A 309 -27.42 -11.15 10.70
C ILE A 309 -28.93 -10.87 10.73
N LYS A 310 -29.69 -11.36 9.75
CA LYS A 310 -31.16 -11.19 9.71
C LYS A 310 -31.85 -11.93 10.85
N GLU A 311 -31.38 -13.13 11.19
CA GLU A 311 -31.87 -13.93 12.31
C GLU A 311 -31.70 -13.16 13.63
N ILE A 312 -30.48 -12.72 13.95
CA ILE A 312 -30.19 -11.99 15.20
C ILE A 312 -30.93 -10.65 15.27
N LYS A 313 -31.07 -9.92 14.15
CA LYS A 313 -31.87 -8.68 14.10
C LYS A 313 -33.36 -8.95 14.36
N ARG A 314 -33.91 -10.09 13.91
CA ARG A 314 -35.29 -10.49 14.19
C ARG A 314 -35.49 -10.93 15.63
N GLU A 315 -34.54 -11.67 16.20
CA GLU A 315 -34.54 -12.10 17.61
C GLU A 315 -34.50 -10.89 18.54
N LYS A 316 -33.63 -9.91 18.28
CA LYS A 316 -33.61 -8.65 19.05
C LYS A 316 -34.89 -7.85 18.90
N LYS A 317 -35.49 -7.81 17.70
CA LYS A 317 -36.78 -7.13 17.50
C LYS A 317 -37.90 -7.83 18.28
N ALA A 318 -37.88 -9.17 18.34
CA ALA A 318 -38.81 -9.95 19.15
C ALA A 318 -38.54 -9.80 20.67
N GLU A 319 -37.29 -9.69 21.12
CA GLU A 319 -36.94 -9.36 22.52
C GLU A 319 -37.41 -7.95 22.93
N ILE A 320 -37.28 -6.97 22.05
CA ILE A 320 -37.75 -5.59 22.29
C ILE A 320 -39.29 -5.54 22.32
N GLU A 321 -39.97 -6.33 21.49
CA GLU A 321 -41.44 -6.47 21.50
C GLU A 321 -41.94 -7.32 22.70
N THR A 322 -41.09 -8.14 23.31
CA THR A 322 -41.40 -8.95 24.49
C THR A 322 -40.91 -8.35 25.82
N LEU A 323 -40.22 -7.21 25.80
CA LEU A 323 -40.01 -6.39 27.00
C LEU A 323 -41.38 -6.02 27.59
N PRO A 324 -41.75 -6.56 28.76
CA PRO A 324 -43.09 -6.36 29.27
C PRO A 324 -43.26 -4.89 29.65
N ARG A 325 -44.28 -4.23 29.08
CA ARG A 325 -44.90 -3.07 29.73
C ARG A 325 -45.23 -3.49 31.15
N VAL A 326 -44.52 -2.91 32.12
CA VAL A 326 -44.81 -3.09 33.55
C VAL A 326 -46.20 -2.51 33.82
N VAL A 327 -47.22 -3.36 33.73
CA VAL A 327 -48.50 -3.20 34.42
C VAL A 327 -48.96 -4.59 34.87
N GLY A 328 -48.70 -4.88 36.15
CA GLY A 328 -49.57 -5.64 37.05
C GLY A 328 -49.92 -7.10 36.75
N GLY A 329 -49.32 -8.00 37.53
CA GLY A 329 -50.01 -9.21 38.03
C GLY A 329 -49.31 -10.54 37.76
N PRO A 330 -49.16 -11.43 38.76
CA PRO A 330 -48.46 -12.70 38.60
C PRO A 330 -49.38 -13.73 37.94
N LYS A 331 -48.97 -14.30 36.81
CA LYS A 331 -49.57 -15.52 36.28
C LYS A 331 -48.48 -16.51 35.86
N TYR A 332 -48.46 -17.59 36.64
CA TYR A 332 -47.80 -18.88 36.52
C TYR A 332 -47.21 -19.21 35.14
N PHE A 333 -45.89 -19.49 35.13
CA PHE A 333 -45.22 -20.16 34.02
C PHE A 333 -45.74 -21.59 33.88
N SER A 334 -46.68 -21.79 32.95
CA SER A 334 -46.92 -23.10 32.33
C SER A 334 -45.91 -23.30 31.21
N ILE A 335 -45.09 -24.35 31.35
CA ILE A 335 -44.14 -24.85 30.37
C ILE A 335 -44.87 -25.16 29.05
N PRO A 336 -44.43 -24.62 27.89
CA PRO A 336 -44.78 -25.20 26.60
C PRO A 336 -43.72 -26.23 26.17
N PRO A 337 -44.15 -27.41 25.66
CA PRO A 337 -43.29 -28.49 25.20
C PRO A 337 -42.79 -28.26 23.76
N ASP A 338 -41.82 -29.09 23.35
CA ASP A 338 -41.31 -29.29 21.99
C ASP A 338 -40.38 -28.21 21.39
N LEU A 339 -39.14 -28.20 21.88
CA LEU A 339 -37.97 -27.94 21.03
C LEU A 339 -37.78 -29.15 20.08
N LYS A 340 -38.48 -29.14 18.95
CA LYS A 340 -38.06 -29.97 17.81
C LYS A 340 -36.90 -29.28 17.10
N ASP A 341 -35.81 -30.01 16.99
CA ASP A 341 -34.60 -29.76 16.21
C ASP A 341 -34.80 -28.77 15.05
N LYS A 342 -34.40 -27.52 15.26
CA LYS A 342 -33.98 -26.66 14.13
C LYS A 342 -32.57 -27.10 13.78
N THR A 343 -32.49 -28.01 12.82
CA THR A 343 -31.26 -28.35 12.12
C THR A 343 -30.60 -27.07 11.62
N ILE A 344 -29.49 -26.71 12.27
CA ILE A 344 -28.55 -25.71 11.77
C ILE A 344 -28.12 -26.21 10.39
N TYR A 345 -28.47 -25.47 9.33
CA TYR A 345 -27.97 -25.76 8.00
C TYR A 345 -26.48 -25.43 7.96
N ILE A 346 -25.66 -26.44 8.22
CA ILE A 346 -24.24 -26.46 7.88
C ILE A 346 -24.17 -27.02 6.46
N PRO A 347 -23.69 -26.26 5.45
CA PRO A 347 -23.50 -26.80 4.11
C PRO A 347 -22.60 -28.04 4.18
N SER A 348 -23.03 -29.15 3.57
CA SER A 348 -22.25 -30.40 3.57
C SER A 348 -20.89 -30.18 2.89
N LEU A 349 -19.80 -30.69 3.49
CA LEU A 349 -18.43 -30.67 2.94
C LEU A 349 -18.32 -31.12 1.47
N SER A 350 -19.28 -31.92 0.99
CA SER A 350 -19.37 -32.38 -0.41
C SER A 350 -19.72 -31.30 -1.44
N SER A 351 -20.25 -30.13 -1.05
CA SER A 351 -20.50 -29.02 -1.98
C SER A 351 -19.25 -28.16 -2.25
N LEU A 352 -18.16 -28.38 -1.49
CA LEU A 352 -16.90 -27.62 -1.58
C LEU A 352 -15.85 -28.25 -2.53
N ALA A 353 -16.19 -29.33 -3.24
CA ALA A 353 -15.31 -29.89 -4.26
C ALA A 353 -15.34 -29.04 -5.54
N LEU A 354 -14.15 -28.61 -6.01
CA LEU A 354 -13.95 -27.87 -7.27
C LEU A 354 -14.80 -28.44 -8.41
N ARG A 355 -15.82 -27.70 -8.85
CA ARG A 355 -16.48 -27.98 -10.13
C ARG A 355 -15.64 -27.40 -11.26
N LYS A 356 -14.96 -28.27 -12.00
CA LYS A 356 -14.56 -27.98 -13.39
C LYS A 356 -15.85 -27.71 -14.19
N LYS A 357 -16.00 -26.49 -14.71
CA LYS A 357 -17.07 -26.14 -15.66
C LYS A 357 -16.90 -26.99 -16.92
N THR A 358 -17.79 -27.96 -17.12
CA THR A 358 -18.10 -28.48 -18.45
C THR A 358 -19.33 -27.76 -18.97
N VAL A 359 -19.14 -27.08 -20.09
CA VAL A 359 -20.21 -26.48 -20.90
C VAL A 359 -21.04 -27.62 -21.49
N LYS A 360 -22.36 -27.57 -21.28
CA LYS A 360 -23.33 -28.26 -22.13
C LYS A 360 -24.37 -27.24 -22.57
N ASN A 361 -24.44 -27.06 -23.88
CA ASN A 361 -25.49 -26.35 -24.59
C ASN A 361 -26.81 -27.11 -24.42
N ASP A 362 -27.89 -26.37 -24.17
CA ASP A 362 -29.19 -26.65 -24.77
C ASP A 362 -29.92 -25.31 -24.93
N GLU A 363 -30.10 -24.92 -26.20
CA GLU A 363 -30.73 -23.69 -26.65
C GLU A 363 -32.27 -23.85 -26.70
N ASN A 364 -32.96 -22.72 -26.49
CA ASN A 364 -34.32 -22.42 -26.98
C ASN A 364 -35.57 -22.59 -26.09
N ALA A 365 -35.46 -22.71 -24.76
CA ALA A 365 -36.63 -22.55 -23.88
C ALA A 365 -36.48 -21.52 -22.74
N ASN A 366 -35.29 -20.96 -22.51
CA ASN A 366 -34.97 -20.23 -21.27
C ASN A 366 -34.87 -18.70 -21.40
N THR A 367 -34.85 -18.14 -22.61
CA THR A 367 -34.56 -16.71 -22.82
C THR A 367 -35.67 -15.78 -22.32
N GLN A 368 -36.94 -16.19 -22.39
CA GLN A 368 -38.06 -15.32 -22.02
C GLN A 368 -38.27 -15.24 -20.49
N PHE A 369 -37.93 -16.32 -19.76
CA PHE A 369 -38.01 -16.39 -18.30
C PHE A 369 -36.84 -15.63 -17.64
N GLU A 370 -35.62 -15.79 -18.15
CA GLU A 370 -34.42 -15.04 -17.73
C GLU A 370 -34.61 -13.52 -17.96
N LEU A 371 -35.13 -13.09 -19.12
CA LEU A 371 -35.42 -11.68 -19.39
C LEU A 371 -36.47 -11.08 -18.45
N SER A 372 -37.48 -11.86 -18.07
CA SER A 372 -38.53 -11.39 -17.15
C SER A 372 -38.02 -11.20 -15.71
N LYS A 373 -37.09 -12.07 -15.29
CA LYS A 373 -36.43 -12.01 -13.99
C LYS A 373 -35.43 -10.84 -13.92
N MET A 374 -34.61 -10.67 -14.97
CA MET A 374 -33.67 -9.56 -15.09
C MET A 374 -34.39 -8.21 -15.07
N LYS A 375 -35.52 -8.06 -15.77
CA LYS A 375 -36.33 -6.82 -15.73
C LYS A 375 -36.89 -6.49 -14.34
N LYS A 376 -37.29 -7.50 -13.57
CA LYS A 376 -37.78 -7.30 -12.19
C LYS A 376 -36.65 -6.88 -11.24
N GLU A 377 -35.46 -7.45 -11.41
CA GLU A 377 -34.25 -7.09 -10.66
C GLU A 377 -33.78 -5.66 -11.00
N LEU A 378 -33.77 -5.28 -12.28
CA LEU A 378 -33.44 -3.91 -12.72
C LEU A 378 -34.44 -2.86 -12.21
N THR A 379 -35.73 -3.21 -12.11
CA THR A 379 -36.74 -2.29 -11.54
C THR A 379 -36.51 -2.04 -10.05
N ASN A 380 -36.14 -3.09 -9.30
CA ASN A 380 -35.83 -3.00 -7.88
C ASN A 380 -34.53 -2.20 -7.62
N LEU A 381 -33.55 -2.35 -8.51
CA LEU A 381 -32.33 -1.53 -8.50
C LEU A 381 -32.63 -0.06 -8.73
N MET A 382 -33.50 0.25 -9.68
CA MET A 382 -33.90 1.62 -9.96
C MET A 382 -34.62 2.26 -8.76
N THR A 383 -35.42 1.49 -8.01
CA THR A 383 -36.05 2.00 -6.77
C THR A 383 -35.02 2.30 -5.67
N LYS A 384 -34.00 1.44 -5.50
CA LYS A 384 -32.91 1.68 -4.53
C LYS A 384 -32.10 2.92 -4.88
N LEU A 385 -31.73 3.09 -6.15
CA LEU A 385 -30.94 4.24 -6.62
C LEU A 385 -31.69 5.59 -6.53
N ARG A 386 -33.02 5.55 -6.60
CA ARG A 386 -33.90 6.71 -6.43
C ARG A 386 -34.26 7.01 -4.97
N SER A 387 -33.87 6.14 -4.04
CA SER A 387 -34.16 6.34 -2.62
C SER A 387 -33.52 7.62 -2.10
N SER A 388 -34.14 8.21 -1.08
CA SER A 388 -33.51 9.27 -0.28
C SER A 388 -32.58 8.70 0.80
N ASP A 389 -32.62 7.39 1.05
CA ASP A 389 -31.72 6.73 1.99
C ASP A 389 -30.35 6.46 1.34
N HIS A 390 -29.30 7.02 1.93
CA HIS A 390 -27.93 6.82 1.49
C HIS A 390 -27.48 5.36 1.52
N ALA A 391 -27.98 4.55 2.46
CA ALA A 391 -27.64 3.13 2.53
C ALA A 391 -28.24 2.35 1.36
N GLU A 392 -29.48 2.67 0.97
CA GLU A 392 -30.13 2.04 -0.18
C GLU A 392 -29.49 2.45 -1.51
N ILE A 393 -29.02 3.70 -1.64
CA ILE A 393 -28.26 4.14 -2.82
C ILE A 393 -26.94 3.36 -2.92
N ILE A 394 -26.22 3.18 -1.81
CA ILE A 394 -24.94 2.43 -1.78
C ILE A 394 -25.16 0.95 -2.14
N ASP A 395 -26.18 0.32 -1.55
CA ASP A 395 -26.55 -1.07 -1.83
C ASP A 395 -26.96 -1.24 -3.30
N GLY A 396 -27.78 -0.33 -3.82
CA GLY A 396 -28.17 -0.30 -5.24
C GLY A 396 -26.99 -0.09 -6.19
N LEU A 397 -26.01 0.75 -5.83
CA LEU A 397 -24.79 0.96 -6.63
C LEU A 397 -23.87 -0.25 -6.59
N TRP A 398 -23.80 -0.97 -5.46
CA TRP A 398 -23.02 -2.20 -5.35
C TRP A 398 -23.59 -3.29 -6.25
N GLU A 399 -24.89 -3.55 -6.14
CA GLU A 399 -25.59 -4.53 -6.98
C GLU A 399 -25.50 -4.15 -8.47
N LEU A 400 -25.65 -2.87 -8.82
CA LEU A 400 -25.48 -2.41 -10.20
C LEU A 400 -24.03 -2.51 -10.68
N TYR A 401 -23.05 -2.32 -9.80
CA TYR A 401 -21.63 -2.48 -10.14
C TYR A 401 -21.29 -3.93 -10.50
N GLU A 402 -21.80 -4.91 -9.75
CA GLU A 402 -21.61 -6.33 -10.06
C GLU A 402 -22.23 -6.67 -11.43
N LEU A 403 -23.46 -6.21 -11.69
CA LEU A 403 -24.12 -6.36 -12.98
C LEU A 403 -23.39 -5.62 -14.11
N SER A 404 -22.70 -4.52 -13.80
CA SER A 404 -21.99 -3.73 -14.82
C SER A 404 -20.84 -4.50 -15.49
N ASN A 405 -20.29 -5.53 -14.82
CA ASN A 405 -19.27 -6.40 -15.40
C ASN A 405 -19.83 -7.32 -16.49
N GLU A 406 -21.13 -7.58 -16.49
CA GLU A 406 -21.84 -8.42 -17.46
C GLU A 406 -22.44 -7.61 -18.63
N ILE A 407 -22.21 -6.28 -18.65
CA ILE A 407 -22.66 -5.41 -19.74
C ILE A 407 -21.86 -5.69 -21.00
N SER A 408 -22.59 -6.01 -22.05
CA SER A 408 -22.14 -6.26 -23.42
C SER A 408 -22.99 -5.48 -24.42
N SER A 409 -22.61 -5.51 -25.69
CA SER A 409 -23.37 -4.87 -26.76
C SER A 409 -24.80 -5.40 -26.91
N GLN A 410 -25.09 -6.60 -26.39
CA GLN A 410 -26.40 -7.25 -26.51
C GLN A 410 -27.43 -6.77 -25.45
N ASN A 411 -26.97 -6.30 -24.29
CA ASN A 411 -27.84 -5.92 -23.16
C ASN A 411 -27.68 -4.47 -22.69
N VAL A 412 -26.72 -3.69 -23.23
CA VAL A 412 -26.44 -2.31 -22.79
C VAL A 412 -27.65 -1.36 -22.87
N GLU A 413 -28.58 -1.56 -23.81
CA GLU A 413 -29.78 -0.72 -23.93
C GLU A 413 -30.69 -0.82 -22.71
N GLU A 414 -30.70 -1.95 -22.00
CA GLU A 414 -31.45 -2.10 -20.76
C GLU A 414 -30.84 -1.28 -19.62
N PHE A 415 -29.51 -1.10 -19.64
CA PHE A 415 -28.76 -0.32 -18.65
C PHE A 415 -28.80 1.19 -18.94
N LYS A 416 -29.20 1.61 -20.14
CA LYS A 416 -29.38 3.02 -20.50
C LYS A 416 -30.33 3.75 -19.55
N LEU A 417 -31.33 3.06 -19.01
CA LEU A 417 -32.32 3.62 -18.09
C LEU A 417 -31.71 4.15 -16.78
N PHE A 418 -30.54 3.63 -16.38
CA PHE A 418 -29.84 4.07 -15.16
C PHE A 418 -28.99 5.32 -15.39
N VAL A 419 -28.65 5.66 -16.64
CA VAL A 419 -27.73 6.77 -16.95
C VAL A 419 -28.19 8.10 -16.33
N PRO A 420 -29.47 8.52 -16.45
CA PRO A 420 -29.94 9.76 -15.82
C PRO A 420 -29.79 9.76 -14.29
N GLU A 421 -30.07 8.62 -13.65
CA GLU A 421 -30.00 8.47 -12.20
C GLU A 421 -28.56 8.49 -11.70
N LEU A 422 -27.67 7.79 -12.40
CA LEU A 422 -26.24 7.81 -12.12
C LEU A 422 -25.65 9.20 -12.33
N LEU A 423 -26.09 9.97 -13.32
CA LEU A 423 -25.69 11.37 -13.49
C LEU A 423 -26.18 12.26 -12.33
N ARG A 424 -27.40 12.03 -11.83
CA ARG A 424 -27.92 12.70 -10.63
C ARG A 424 -27.08 12.37 -9.40
N ILE A 425 -26.74 11.10 -9.19
CA ILE A 425 -25.91 10.64 -8.06
C ILE A 425 -24.51 11.25 -8.17
N LEU A 426 -23.88 11.16 -9.35
CA LEU A 426 -22.55 11.71 -9.61
C LEU A 426 -22.50 13.23 -9.36
N SER A 427 -23.58 13.96 -9.61
CA SER A 427 -23.63 15.42 -9.38
C SER A 427 -23.97 15.81 -7.94
N SER A 428 -24.68 14.98 -7.18
CA SER A 428 -25.26 15.36 -5.88
C SER A 428 -24.47 14.88 -4.64
N THR A 429 -23.64 13.85 -4.77
CA THR A 429 -22.94 13.25 -3.62
C THR A 429 -21.52 13.79 -3.43
N ASP A 430 -21.10 13.96 -2.18
CA ASP A 430 -19.70 14.25 -1.81
C ASP A 430 -18.94 13.00 -1.33
N ASN A 431 -19.58 11.84 -1.32
CA ASN A 431 -18.94 10.57 -0.94
C ASN A 431 -18.05 10.06 -2.10
N GLU A 432 -16.74 10.00 -1.86
CA GLU A 432 -15.73 9.60 -2.86
C GLU A 432 -15.93 8.19 -3.41
N TRP A 433 -16.35 7.23 -2.57
CA TRP A 433 -16.63 5.85 -3.02
C TRP A 433 -17.83 5.82 -3.96
N VAL A 434 -18.89 6.55 -3.62
CA VAL A 434 -20.10 6.66 -4.45
C VAL A 434 -19.74 7.31 -5.80
N VAL A 435 -18.91 8.36 -5.78
CA VAL A 435 -18.39 9.00 -7.00
C VAL A 435 -17.61 8.03 -7.87
N ASP A 436 -16.65 7.29 -7.30
CA ASP A 436 -15.80 6.35 -8.06
C ASP A 436 -16.63 5.22 -8.68
N LYS A 437 -17.51 4.58 -7.89
CA LYS A 437 -18.39 3.51 -8.35
C LYS A 437 -19.35 3.99 -9.44
N THR A 438 -20.00 5.13 -9.23
CA THR A 438 -20.93 5.73 -10.19
C THR A 438 -20.20 6.07 -11.50
N ALA A 439 -19.03 6.69 -11.42
CA ALA A 439 -18.21 7.03 -12.58
C ALA A 439 -17.77 5.79 -13.37
N LYS A 440 -17.41 4.71 -12.68
CA LYS A 440 -17.00 3.45 -13.28
C LYS A 440 -18.15 2.73 -14.00
N ILE A 441 -19.33 2.68 -13.39
CA ILE A 441 -20.54 2.11 -14.01
C ILE A 441 -20.94 2.94 -15.24
N LEU A 442 -21.01 4.27 -15.11
CA LEU A 442 -21.30 5.18 -16.22
C LEU A 442 -20.31 5.00 -17.37
N ALA A 443 -19.01 4.94 -17.08
CA ALA A 443 -17.97 4.74 -18.09
C ALA A 443 -18.15 3.41 -18.83
N LYS A 444 -18.51 2.34 -18.13
CA LYS A 444 -18.78 1.03 -18.73
C LYS A 444 -19.99 1.08 -19.66
N ILE A 445 -21.12 1.62 -19.20
CA ILE A 445 -22.35 1.75 -20.00
C ILE A 445 -22.07 2.61 -21.25
N LEU A 446 -21.55 3.82 -21.07
CA LEU A 446 -21.39 4.79 -22.15
C LEU A 446 -20.31 4.40 -23.17
N SER A 447 -19.34 3.58 -22.79
CA SER A 447 -18.34 3.03 -23.72
C SER A 447 -18.94 2.07 -24.76
N ILE A 448 -20.02 1.38 -24.40
CA ILE A 448 -20.66 0.34 -25.22
C ILE A 448 -21.94 0.88 -25.89
N LEU A 449 -22.65 1.80 -25.24
CA LEU A 449 -23.94 2.32 -25.69
C LEU A 449 -23.80 3.10 -27.02
N PRO A 450 -24.59 2.79 -28.06
CA PRO A 450 -24.61 3.58 -29.28
C PRO A 450 -25.17 4.99 -29.02
N ASN A 451 -24.63 5.99 -29.73
CA ASN A 451 -25.03 7.40 -29.62
C ASN A 451 -24.92 7.99 -28.19
N SER A 452 -23.94 7.55 -27.40
CA SER A 452 -23.71 8.03 -26.02
C SER A 452 -23.10 9.44 -25.92
N GLN A 453 -22.79 10.09 -27.05
CA GLN A 453 -22.06 11.35 -27.11
C GLN A 453 -22.74 12.48 -26.33
N GLU A 454 -24.07 12.54 -26.32
CA GLU A 454 -24.80 13.55 -25.55
C GLU A 454 -24.53 13.44 -24.04
N TYR A 455 -24.50 12.22 -23.51
CA TYR A 455 -24.20 11.97 -22.10
C TYR A 455 -22.75 12.28 -21.76
N ILE A 456 -21.82 11.92 -22.64
CA ILE A 456 -20.40 12.24 -22.50
C ILE A 456 -20.20 13.77 -22.47
N ASN A 457 -20.89 14.50 -23.36
CA ASN A 457 -20.87 15.96 -23.40
C ASN A 457 -21.48 16.57 -22.12
N ASN A 458 -22.50 15.93 -21.53
CA ASN A 458 -23.07 16.38 -20.25
C ASN A 458 -22.10 16.20 -19.08
N ILE A 459 -21.33 15.10 -19.05
CA ILE A 459 -20.28 14.89 -18.03
C ILE A 459 -19.11 15.86 -18.27
N ALA A 460 -18.75 16.09 -19.53
CA ALA A 460 -17.72 17.05 -19.92
C ALA A 460 -18.00 18.47 -19.39
N LYS A 461 -19.27 18.89 -19.29
CA LYS A 461 -19.65 20.19 -18.70
C LYS A 461 -19.12 20.35 -17.27
N PHE A 462 -18.92 19.26 -16.52
CA PHE A 462 -18.39 19.34 -15.16
C PHE A 462 -16.92 19.80 -15.11
N LEU A 463 -16.15 19.64 -16.20
CA LEU A 463 -14.79 20.21 -16.32
C LEU A 463 -14.79 21.74 -16.25
N PHE A 464 -15.93 22.38 -16.52
CA PHE A 464 -16.08 23.84 -16.50
C PHE A 464 -16.57 24.38 -15.16
N LEU A 465 -17.07 23.51 -14.28
CA LEU A 465 -17.65 23.88 -12.98
C LEU A 465 -16.58 24.00 -11.89
N GLU A 466 -16.98 23.99 -10.62
CA GLU A 466 -16.07 24.03 -9.46
C GLU A 466 -15.16 22.80 -9.37
N ASP A 467 -14.06 22.91 -8.61
CA ASP A 467 -13.02 21.89 -8.52
C ASP A 467 -13.59 20.48 -8.18
N LYS A 468 -14.62 20.40 -7.32
CA LYS A 468 -15.29 19.13 -6.98
C LYS A 468 -15.92 18.44 -8.20
N HIS A 469 -16.57 19.20 -9.07
CA HIS A 469 -17.22 18.67 -10.27
C HIS A 469 -16.18 18.30 -11.34
N ARG A 470 -15.12 19.10 -11.47
CA ARG A 470 -13.99 18.80 -12.35
C ARG A 470 -13.39 17.44 -12.03
N MET A 471 -13.18 17.16 -10.74
CA MET A 471 -12.63 15.88 -10.30
C MET A 471 -13.53 14.70 -10.69
N ARG A 472 -14.85 14.84 -10.56
CA ARG A 472 -15.81 13.79 -10.94
C ARG A 472 -15.79 13.48 -12.43
N ALA A 473 -15.66 14.51 -13.28
CA ALA A 473 -15.48 14.31 -14.72
C ALA A 473 -14.17 13.58 -15.03
N LEU A 474 -13.06 13.93 -14.38
CA LEU A 474 -11.78 13.26 -14.62
C LEU A 474 -11.81 11.79 -14.18
N ILE A 475 -12.45 11.47 -13.04
CA ILE A 475 -12.63 10.08 -12.59
C ILE A 475 -13.46 9.29 -13.60
N PHE A 476 -14.51 9.89 -14.18
CA PHE A 476 -15.26 9.26 -15.27
C PHE A 476 -14.37 9.01 -16.49
N PHE A 477 -13.65 10.03 -16.97
CA PHE A 477 -12.82 9.90 -18.18
C PHE A 477 -11.67 8.90 -18.03
N LYS A 478 -11.10 8.76 -16.82
CA LYS A 478 -10.15 7.70 -16.47
C LYS A 478 -10.70 6.31 -16.82
N TYR A 479 -11.93 6.01 -16.42
CA TYR A 479 -12.53 4.71 -16.69
C TYR A 479 -13.07 4.59 -18.11
N TYR A 480 -13.57 5.68 -18.68
CA TYR A 480 -14.12 5.69 -20.03
C TYR A 480 -13.04 5.40 -21.08
N LEU A 481 -11.93 6.14 -21.05
CA LEU A 481 -10.80 5.95 -21.99
C LEU A 481 -10.14 4.58 -21.84
N LYS A 482 -10.16 4.01 -20.62
CA LYS A 482 -9.70 2.64 -20.38
C LYS A 482 -10.59 1.59 -21.05
N ASN A 483 -11.91 1.82 -21.09
CA ASN A 483 -12.86 0.88 -21.69
C ASN A 483 -12.98 1.07 -23.21
N ARG A 484 -12.85 2.31 -23.70
CA ARG A 484 -12.91 2.69 -25.10
C ARG A 484 -12.08 3.94 -25.34
N TRP A 485 -11.10 3.85 -26.24
CA TRP A 485 -10.37 5.03 -26.68
C TRP A 485 -11.28 5.96 -27.48
N ASP A 486 -11.25 7.24 -27.12
CA ASP A 486 -12.07 8.30 -27.70
C ASP A 486 -11.23 9.57 -27.82
N GLU A 487 -10.86 9.89 -29.05
CA GLU A 487 -10.01 11.04 -29.38
C GLU A 487 -10.62 12.36 -28.94
N SER A 488 -11.91 12.57 -29.17
CA SER A 488 -12.59 13.81 -28.81
C SER A 488 -12.64 14.01 -27.29
N ALA A 489 -12.78 12.92 -26.53
CA ALA A 489 -12.67 12.98 -25.06
C ALA A 489 -11.24 13.30 -24.61
N TRP A 490 -10.23 12.72 -25.27
CA TRP A 490 -8.81 12.98 -24.99
C TRP A 490 -8.42 14.44 -25.24
N GLU A 491 -8.74 14.98 -26.41
CA GLU A 491 -8.48 16.38 -26.77
C GLU A 491 -9.14 17.35 -25.79
N LEU A 492 -10.37 17.02 -25.36
CA LEU A 492 -11.09 17.82 -24.38
C LEU A 492 -10.34 17.87 -23.04
N ILE A 493 -9.82 16.73 -22.57
CA ILE A 493 -9.03 16.66 -21.33
C ILE A 493 -7.76 17.49 -21.45
N LEU A 494 -7.01 17.33 -22.55
CA LEU A 494 -5.78 18.07 -22.82
C LEU A 494 -6.01 19.58 -22.82
N LYS A 495 -7.10 20.04 -23.44
CA LYS A 495 -7.49 21.45 -23.46
C LYS A 495 -7.67 22.06 -22.06
N TYR A 496 -8.13 21.27 -21.08
CA TYR A 496 -8.34 21.74 -19.69
C TYR A 496 -7.19 21.43 -18.74
N LEU A 497 -6.24 20.61 -19.16
CA LEU A 497 -5.11 20.17 -18.35
C LEU A 497 -4.32 21.34 -17.71
N PRO A 498 -3.99 22.44 -18.42
CA PRO A 498 -3.32 23.60 -17.82
C PRO A 498 -4.01 24.17 -16.60
N ARG A 499 -5.35 24.26 -16.65
CA ARG A 499 -6.15 24.83 -15.56
C ARG A 499 -6.26 23.88 -14.37
N LEU A 500 -6.15 22.58 -14.60
CA LEU A 500 -6.20 21.54 -13.57
C LEU A 500 -4.88 21.39 -12.84
N LEU A 501 -3.75 21.64 -13.51
CA LEU A 501 -2.40 21.50 -12.97
C LEU A 501 -1.90 22.72 -12.18
N THR A 502 -2.54 23.89 -12.33
CA THR A 502 -2.14 25.15 -11.65
C THR A 502 -2.52 25.22 -10.17
N LYS A 503 -3.44 24.37 -9.68
CA LYS A 503 -3.82 24.30 -8.26
C LYS A 503 -3.32 23.00 -7.62
N LYS A 504 -2.63 23.09 -6.48
CA LYS A 504 -2.01 21.94 -5.78
C LYS A 504 -2.96 20.74 -5.57
N LYS A 505 -4.21 20.99 -5.12
CA LYS A 505 -5.19 19.93 -4.83
C LYS A 505 -5.68 19.20 -6.08
N THR A 506 -5.95 19.90 -7.18
CA THR A 506 -6.42 19.28 -8.43
C THR A 506 -5.28 18.68 -9.24
N ALA A 507 -4.08 19.26 -9.14
CA ALA A 507 -2.92 18.86 -9.92
C ALA A 507 -2.46 17.43 -9.62
N ILE A 508 -2.36 17.07 -8.33
CA ILE A 508 -1.93 15.72 -7.90
C ILE A 508 -2.86 14.64 -8.48
N TRP A 509 -4.16 14.85 -8.38
CA TRP A 509 -5.14 13.90 -8.89
C TRP A 509 -5.18 13.87 -10.42
N THR A 510 -5.07 15.03 -11.06
CA THR A 510 -5.05 15.13 -12.52
C THR A 510 -3.86 14.37 -13.10
N LEU A 511 -2.68 14.50 -12.51
CA LEU A 511 -1.49 13.75 -12.91
C LEU A 511 -1.66 12.24 -12.71
N GLY A 512 -2.23 11.80 -11.58
CA GLY A 512 -2.50 10.37 -11.36
C GLY A 512 -3.54 9.79 -12.33
N ILE A 513 -4.48 10.60 -12.82
CA ILE A 513 -5.42 10.19 -13.87
C ILE A 513 -4.73 10.13 -15.23
N MET A 514 -3.85 11.10 -15.55
CA MET A 514 -3.08 11.07 -16.79
C MET A 514 -2.15 9.86 -16.86
N GLU A 515 -1.50 9.47 -15.77
CA GLU A 515 -0.65 8.27 -15.69
C GLU A 515 -1.43 7.00 -16.05
N ILE A 516 -2.65 6.85 -15.52
CA ILE A 516 -3.51 5.71 -15.83
C ILE A 516 -3.95 5.72 -17.30
N ILE A 517 -4.19 6.90 -17.88
CA ILE A 517 -4.53 7.03 -19.30
C ILE A 517 -3.31 6.71 -20.18
N ILE A 518 -2.11 7.17 -19.81
CA ILE A 518 -0.84 6.84 -20.48
C ILE A 518 -0.64 5.32 -20.47
N ASP A 519 -0.90 4.65 -19.34
CA ASP A 519 -0.77 3.20 -19.23
C ASP A 519 -1.74 2.43 -20.11
N THR A 520 -2.94 2.97 -20.30
CA THR A 520 -4.04 2.29 -21.00
C THR A 520 -4.24 2.75 -22.44
N ILE A 521 -3.40 3.66 -22.95
CA ILE A 521 -3.46 4.12 -24.34
C ILE A 521 -3.17 2.98 -25.32
N PRO A 522 -3.96 2.83 -26.40
CA PRO A 522 -3.67 1.87 -27.45
C PRO A 522 -2.29 2.11 -28.09
N PRO A 523 -1.55 1.06 -28.50
CA PRO A 523 -0.26 1.21 -29.16
C PRO A 523 -0.31 2.07 -30.42
N GLU A 524 -1.44 2.12 -31.12
CA GLU A 524 -1.63 2.90 -32.36
C GLU A 524 -1.70 4.41 -32.07
N GLU A 525 -2.16 4.77 -30.87
CA GLU A 525 -2.49 6.14 -30.45
C GLU A 525 -1.37 6.75 -29.58
N THR A 526 -0.31 5.99 -29.29
CA THR A 526 0.81 6.40 -28.43
C THR A 526 1.52 7.67 -28.94
N GLU A 527 1.45 7.99 -30.24
CA GLU A 527 2.01 9.24 -30.78
C GLU A 527 1.30 10.50 -30.26
N ARG A 528 0.04 10.40 -29.81
CA ARG A 528 -0.68 11.53 -29.21
C ARG A 528 -0.16 11.96 -27.85
N LEU A 529 0.68 11.13 -27.22
CA LEU A 529 1.34 11.52 -25.97
C LEU A 529 2.31 12.70 -26.16
N TRP A 530 2.73 13.01 -27.40
CA TRP A 530 3.49 14.22 -27.69
C TRP A 530 2.75 15.50 -27.29
N GLU A 531 1.43 15.57 -27.53
CA GLU A 531 0.62 16.73 -27.17
C GLU A 531 0.56 16.94 -25.65
N LEU A 532 0.40 15.84 -24.90
CA LEU A 532 0.47 15.86 -23.45
C LEU A 532 1.86 16.33 -22.98
N MET A 533 2.92 15.80 -23.57
CA MET A 533 4.30 16.15 -23.20
C MET A 533 4.57 17.63 -23.40
N THR A 534 4.17 18.21 -24.53
CA THR A 534 4.31 19.65 -24.80
C THR A 534 3.58 20.51 -23.78
N ILE A 535 2.37 20.12 -23.38
CA ILE A 535 1.60 20.83 -22.35
C ILE A 535 2.31 20.74 -20.99
N LEU A 536 2.82 19.57 -20.63
CA LEU A 536 3.53 19.34 -19.37
C LEU A 536 4.86 20.13 -19.30
N GLU A 537 5.58 20.25 -20.42
CA GLU A 537 6.80 21.04 -20.54
C GLU A 537 6.53 22.55 -20.41
N ASP A 538 5.49 23.10 -21.05
CA ASP A 538 5.14 24.53 -20.93
C ASP A 538 4.67 24.92 -19.51
N LEU A 539 4.09 23.96 -18.79
CA LEU A 539 3.57 24.16 -17.44
C LEU A 539 4.62 23.97 -16.35
N HIS A 540 5.80 23.45 -16.68
CA HIS A 540 6.85 23.06 -15.74
C HIS A 540 7.22 24.17 -14.74
N SER A 541 7.23 25.44 -15.17
CA SER A 541 7.58 26.61 -14.36
C SER A 541 6.38 27.29 -13.68
N LYS A 542 5.15 26.85 -13.95
CA LYS A 542 3.89 27.50 -13.52
C LYS A 542 3.09 26.66 -12.53
N VAL A 543 3.59 25.48 -12.15
CA VAL A 543 2.94 24.53 -11.25
C VAL A 543 3.62 24.49 -9.87
N PRO A 544 2.92 24.11 -8.80
CA PRO A 544 3.53 23.94 -7.48
C PRO A 544 4.70 22.93 -7.49
N GLU A 545 5.72 23.10 -6.64
CA GLU A 545 6.95 22.27 -6.64
C GLU A 545 6.68 20.75 -6.56
N ILE A 546 5.69 20.33 -5.76
CA ILE A 546 5.29 18.92 -5.66
C ILE A 546 4.72 18.36 -6.98
N VAL A 547 4.10 19.22 -7.78
CA VAL A 547 3.53 18.91 -9.11
C VAL A 547 4.65 18.90 -10.14
N GLU A 548 5.62 19.81 -10.03
CA GLU A 548 6.78 19.90 -10.91
C GLU A 548 7.58 18.58 -10.94
N ARG A 549 7.88 18.00 -9.77
CA ARG A 549 8.58 16.71 -9.67
C ARG A 549 7.80 15.57 -10.33
N ARG A 550 6.48 15.53 -10.14
CA ARG A 550 5.63 14.48 -10.72
C ARG A 550 5.45 14.65 -12.23
N THR A 551 5.40 15.89 -12.71
CA THR A 551 5.40 16.22 -14.13
C THR A 551 6.67 15.72 -14.83
N LYS A 552 7.86 15.88 -14.20
CA LYS A 552 9.14 15.34 -14.72
C LYS A 552 9.09 13.81 -14.89
N ILE A 553 8.62 13.10 -13.88
CA ILE A 553 8.49 11.63 -13.93
C ILE A 553 7.54 11.21 -15.08
N LEU A 554 6.41 11.89 -15.21
CA LEU A 554 5.42 11.59 -16.24
C LEU A 554 5.98 11.85 -17.66
N ILE A 555 6.75 12.92 -17.83
CA ILE A 555 7.47 13.22 -19.08
C ILE A 555 8.49 12.12 -19.42
N GLU A 556 9.24 11.61 -18.44
CA GLU A 556 10.18 10.50 -18.64
C GLU A 556 9.47 9.20 -19.07
N GLU A 557 8.32 8.91 -18.46
CA GLU A 557 7.50 7.73 -18.78
C GLU A 557 6.89 7.81 -20.19
N ILE A 558 6.37 8.98 -20.57
CA ILE A 558 5.90 9.25 -21.94
C ILE A 558 7.06 9.05 -22.94
N ASN A 559 8.24 9.60 -22.64
CA ASN A 559 9.42 9.45 -23.49
C ASN A 559 9.85 7.99 -23.65
N LYS A 560 9.73 7.18 -22.59
CA LYS A 560 10.01 5.74 -22.64
C LYS A 560 9.01 5.03 -23.55
N LYS A 561 7.70 5.25 -23.37
CA LYS A 561 6.67 4.64 -24.23
C LYS A 561 6.80 5.03 -25.71
N LEU A 562 7.10 6.29 -25.99
CA LEU A 562 7.35 6.77 -27.36
C LEU A 562 8.58 6.12 -28.00
N LYS A 563 9.65 5.86 -27.22
CA LYS A 563 10.84 5.14 -27.70
C LYS A 563 10.56 3.67 -27.98
N ASP A 564 9.82 3.00 -27.09
CA ASP A 564 9.49 1.58 -27.22
C ASP A 564 8.64 1.33 -28.48
N GLN A 565 7.67 2.20 -28.77
CA GLN A 565 6.85 2.12 -29.99
C GLN A 565 7.67 2.36 -31.28
N ARG A 566 8.64 3.28 -31.26
CA ARG A 566 9.56 3.51 -32.40
C ARG A 566 10.44 2.29 -32.67
N ASN A 567 10.92 1.61 -31.63
CA ASN A 567 11.70 0.38 -31.77
C ASN A 567 10.85 -0.78 -32.35
N ILE A 568 9.59 -0.88 -31.97
CA ILE A 568 8.64 -1.86 -32.52
C ILE A 568 8.36 -1.60 -34.02
N ARG A 569 8.13 -0.33 -34.41
CA ARG A 569 7.91 0.03 -35.83
C ARG A 569 9.14 -0.18 -36.73
N ILE A 570 10.36 -0.13 -36.17
CA ILE A 570 11.60 -0.42 -36.92
C ILE A 570 11.74 -1.93 -37.18
N ASN A 571 11.40 -2.77 -36.19
CA ASN A 571 11.45 -4.24 -36.34
C ASN A 571 10.36 -4.79 -37.27
N VAL A 572 9.18 -4.17 -37.34
CA VAL A 572 8.09 -4.61 -38.25
C VAL A 572 8.32 -4.22 -39.71
N LYS A 573 9.24 -3.29 -40.00
CA LYS A 573 9.64 -2.92 -41.38
C LYS A 573 10.88 -3.67 -41.89
N SER A 574 11.47 -4.52 -41.06
CA SER A 574 12.67 -5.32 -41.39
C SER A 574 12.39 -6.83 -41.55
N GLU A 575 11.11 -7.22 -41.53
CA GLU A 575 10.56 -8.43 -42.15
C GLU A 575 9.77 -8.04 -43.41
#